data_AF-A0A940SY77-F1
#
_entry.id   AF-A0A940SY77-F1
#
_cell.length_a   1.000
_cell.length_b   1.000
_cell.length_c   1.000
_cell.angle_alpha   90.00
_cell.angle_beta   90.00
_cell.angle_gamma   90.00
#
_symmetry.space_group_name_H-M   'P 1'
#
loop_
_entity.id
_entity.type
_entity.pdbx_description
1 polymer ?
#
loop_
_entity_poly.entity_id
_entity_poly.type
_entity_poly.pdbx_seq_one_letter_code
_entity_poly.pdbx_strand_id
1 'polypeptide(L)'
;MIIVAGGSVPLDLLGMAPLELIIFEQKNRSGTPFHYESMESLRFELRLRAAIVDSSVSMQKSEVTFRSFKKSYCNEAYWTRNENGGFQQKPFVRPSDAVRDIYVNGHLYGFECATAVIIVLYKAVLETIGTGAFDRLFANLYLYSWRHDSDLRLITTYGEQDSFPGDILYFKNPDVDPEMMEWQGENAIKLQTDLYFGHGIGIKNAEGIITKLNRHRKPGSTESAYLLPEATYPNFFYLEQAAFLRDTESAAALSLGPSTGAAGRIVARIGWRTGIYAVTFFSSEDCCQDGG
;
A
#
# COMPACT_ATOMS: atom_id res chain seq x y z
N MET A 1 6.88 19.38 3.17
CA MET A 1 8.30 19.84 3.10
C MET A 1 9.21 18.62 3.21
N ILE A 2 10.16 18.44 2.29
CA ILE A 2 11.11 17.31 2.35
C ILE A 2 12.41 17.76 3.03
N ILE A 3 12.92 16.94 3.94
CA ILE A 3 14.14 17.18 4.72
C ILE A 3 15.06 15.97 4.54
N VAL A 4 16.25 16.19 4.01
CA VAL A 4 17.27 15.14 3.82
C VAL A 4 18.44 15.41 4.78
N ALA A 5 18.90 14.39 5.50
CA ALA A 5 20.05 14.50 6.38
C ALA A 5 21.33 14.85 5.59
N GLY A 6 22.20 15.68 6.19
CA GLY A 6 23.45 16.12 5.54
C GLY A 6 23.35 17.40 4.69
N GLY A 7 22.17 18.03 4.62
CA GLY A 7 21.97 19.34 4.02
C GLY A 7 21.33 19.31 2.62
N SER A 8 21.11 20.51 2.05
CA SER A 8 20.55 20.72 0.72
C SER A 8 21.55 20.31 -0.36
N VAL A 9 21.68 19.01 -0.62
CA VAL A 9 22.21 18.56 -1.91
C VAL A 9 21.30 19.21 -2.96
N PRO A 10 21.84 19.87 -4.00
CA PRO A 10 21.01 20.32 -5.11
C PRO A 10 20.12 19.16 -5.51
N LEU A 11 18.81 19.40 -5.54
CA LEU A 11 17.85 18.42 -5.97
C LEU A 11 18.18 18.04 -7.41
N ASP A 12 18.98 16.98 -7.54
CA ASP A 12 19.28 16.37 -8.81
C ASP A 12 18.04 15.56 -9.20
N LEU A 13 17.06 16.29 -9.71
CA LEU A 13 15.82 15.77 -10.29
C LEU A 13 16.08 15.10 -11.65
N LEU A 14 17.32 15.17 -12.15
CA LEU A 14 17.70 14.64 -13.45
C LEU A 14 17.59 13.10 -13.41
N GLY A 15 16.87 12.56 -14.39
CA GLY A 15 16.62 11.12 -14.49
C GLY A 15 15.45 10.60 -13.65
N MET A 16 14.69 11.45 -12.94
CA MET A 16 13.44 11.04 -12.31
C MET A 16 12.33 10.87 -13.35
N ALA A 17 11.49 9.86 -13.15
CA ALA A 17 10.30 9.66 -13.98
C ALA A 17 9.25 10.77 -13.71
N PRO A 18 8.35 11.08 -14.68
CA PRO A 18 7.35 12.14 -14.49
C PRO A 18 6.49 11.98 -13.22
N LEU A 19 6.10 10.74 -12.89
CA LEU A 19 5.31 10.47 -11.68
C LEU A 19 6.12 10.69 -10.39
N GLU A 20 7.41 10.38 -10.39
CA GLU A 20 8.30 10.63 -9.25
C GLU A 20 8.39 12.14 -8.96
N LEU A 21 8.51 12.97 -10.01
CA LEU A 21 8.51 14.43 -9.91
C LEU A 21 7.19 14.97 -9.35
N ILE A 22 6.06 14.40 -9.77
CA ILE A 22 4.73 14.77 -9.25
C ILE A 22 4.63 14.44 -7.76
N ILE A 23 5.03 13.24 -7.36
CA ILE A 23 5.01 12.82 -5.94
C ILE A 23 5.95 13.71 -5.12
N PHE A 24 7.15 13.98 -5.62
CA PHE A 24 8.12 14.85 -4.98
C PHE A 24 7.52 16.25 -4.71
N GLU A 25 6.92 16.87 -5.74
CA GLU A 25 6.29 18.19 -5.61
C GLU A 25 5.13 18.19 -4.61
N GLN A 26 4.27 17.16 -4.63
CA GLN A 26 3.17 17.02 -3.67
C GLN A 26 3.70 16.94 -2.23
N LYS A 27 4.70 16.09 -1.98
CA LYS A 27 5.33 15.93 -0.66
C LYS A 27 6.08 17.19 -0.22
N ASN A 28 6.72 17.89 -1.15
CA ASN A 28 7.42 19.13 -0.84
C ASN A 28 6.44 20.24 -0.40
N ARG A 29 5.28 20.34 -1.05
CA ARG A 29 4.21 21.29 -0.74
C ARG A 29 3.34 20.91 0.46
N SER A 30 3.37 19.64 0.88
CA SER A 30 2.68 19.18 2.08
C SER A 30 3.09 19.98 3.31
N GLY A 31 2.12 20.28 4.18
CA GLY A 31 2.37 20.87 5.50
C GLY A 31 3.07 19.92 6.47
N THR A 32 3.17 18.63 6.15
CA THR A 32 3.89 17.63 6.94
C THR A 32 5.36 17.56 6.51
N PRO A 33 6.33 17.62 7.44
CA PRO A 33 7.72 17.37 7.13
C PRO A 33 7.99 15.87 6.90
N PHE A 34 8.67 15.52 5.81
CA PHE A 34 9.12 14.16 5.50
C PHE A 34 10.64 14.08 5.61
N HIS A 35 11.14 13.19 6.47
CA HIS A 35 12.56 13.06 6.76
C HIS A 35 13.17 11.85 6.05
N TYR A 36 14.35 12.04 5.46
CA TYR A 36 15.11 11.02 4.77
C TYR A 36 16.56 11.01 5.24
N GLU A 37 17.15 9.82 5.38
CA GLU A 37 18.56 9.66 5.76
C GLU A 37 19.52 10.07 4.63
N SER A 38 19.08 9.94 3.38
CA SER A 38 19.87 10.29 2.21
C SER A 38 18.97 10.65 1.02
N MET A 39 19.59 11.20 -0.04
CA MET A 39 18.91 11.40 -1.33
C MET A 39 18.54 10.06 -1.98
N GLU A 40 19.30 9.00 -1.72
CA GLU A 40 18.99 7.65 -2.19
C GLU A 40 17.71 7.12 -1.56
N SER A 41 17.52 7.34 -0.25
CA SER A 41 16.30 6.94 0.46
C SER A 41 15.05 7.67 -0.06
N LEU A 42 15.18 8.96 -0.39
CA LEU A 42 14.11 9.69 -1.07
C LEU A 42 13.81 9.08 -2.45
N ARG A 43 14.85 8.86 -3.26
CA ARG A 43 14.71 8.24 -4.60
C ARG A 43 14.10 6.83 -4.51
N PHE A 44 14.44 6.05 -3.49
CA PHE A 44 13.89 4.73 -3.26
C PHE A 44 12.38 4.78 -3.01
N GLU A 45 11.92 5.66 -2.11
CA GLU A 45 10.47 5.84 -1.87
C GLU A 45 9.76 6.27 -3.16
N LEU A 46 10.29 7.26 -3.89
CA LEU A 46 9.65 7.76 -5.11
C LEU A 46 9.53 6.67 -6.18
N ARG A 47 10.59 5.89 -6.40
CA ARG A 47 10.60 4.75 -7.33
C ARG A 47 9.61 3.67 -6.92
N LEU A 48 9.57 3.29 -5.64
CA LEU A 48 8.65 2.26 -5.17
C LEU A 48 7.19 2.73 -5.30
N ARG A 49 6.90 4.00 -4.98
CA ARG A 49 5.56 4.57 -5.19
C ARG A 49 5.15 4.56 -6.67
N ALA A 50 6.05 4.95 -7.56
CA ALA A 50 5.81 4.88 -9.01
C ALA A 50 5.57 3.43 -9.47
N ALA A 51 6.37 2.48 -8.99
CA ALA A 51 6.21 1.07 -9.28
C ALA A 51 4.88 0.48 -8.76
N ILE A 52 4.35 0.96 -7.62
CA ILE A 52 3.01 0.59 -7.13
C ILE A 52 1.93 1.06 -8.10
N VAL A 53 2.03 2.29 -8.59
CA VAL A 53 1.09 2.84 -9.58
C VAL A 53 1.16 2.05 -10.89
N ASP A 54 2.36 1.80 -11.42
CA ASP A 54 2.56 1.03 -12.64
C ASP A 54 2.07 -0.42 -12.51
N SER A 55 2.31 -1.03 -11.35
CA SER A 55 1.83 -2.38 -11.02
C SER A 55 0.30 -2.42 -10.91
N SER A 56 -0.35 -1.37 -10.43
CA SER A 56 -1.81 -1.27 -10.39
C SER A 56 -2.41 -1.20 -11.80
N VAL A 57 -1.84 -0.33 -12.65
CA VAL A 57 -2.26 -0.19 -14.05
C VAL A 57 -2.01 -1.47 -14.84
N SER A 58 -0.89 -2.14 -14.58
CA SER A 58 -0.56 -3.42 -15.23
C SER A 58 -1.51 -4.53 -14.81
N MET A 59 -1.93 -4.57 -13.54
CA MET A 59 -2.92 -5.54 -13.06
C MET A 59 -4.29 -5.30 -13.72
N GLN A 60 -4.71 -4.05 -13.88
CA GLN A 60 -5.94 -3.73 -14.61
C GLN A 60 -5.92 -4.24 -16.06
N LYS A 61 -4.74 -4.35 -16.67
CA LYS A 61 -4.54 -4.79 -18.06
C LYS A 61 -4.29 -6.30 -18.19
N SER A 62 -4.01 -7.02 -17.10
CA SER A 62 -3.60 -8.43 -17.16
C SER A 62 -4.75 -9.43 -17.34
N GLU A 63 -5.99 -8.96 -17.47
CA GLU A 63 -7.22 -9.78 -17.55
C GLU A 63 -7.54 -10.59 -16.29
N VAL A 64 -6.82 -10.33 -15.19
CA VAL A 64 -7.15 -10.91 -13.89
C VAL A 64 -8.52 -10.47 -13.42
N THR A 65 -9.31 -11.42 -12.94
CA THR A 65 -10.73 -11.16 -12.64
C THR A 65 -11.02 -11.22 -11.15
N PHE A 66 -11.83 -10.27 -10.65
CA PHE A 66 -12.33 -10.34 -9.29
C PHE A 66 -13.09 -11.66 -9.01
N ARG A 67 -12.75 -12.32 -7.91
CA ARG A 67 -13.46 -13.49 -7.37
C ARG A 67 -13.43 -13.47 -5.85
N SER A 68 -14.53 -13.88 -5.21
CA SER A 68 -14.53 -14.18 -3.78
C SER A 68 -13.62 -15.37 -3.48
N PHE A 69 -13.20 -15.54 -2.22
CA PHE A 69 -12.34 -16.65 -1.78
C PHE A 69 -12.86 -18.03 -2.23
N LYS A 70 -14.17 -18.28 -2.10
CA LYS A 70 -14.79 -19.55 -2.50
C LYS A 70 -14.65 -19.84 -4.00
N LYS A 71 -14.61 -18.81 -4.83
CA LYS A 71 -14.53 -18.90 -6.30
C LYS A 71 -13.16 -18.52 -6.85
N SER A 72 -12.16 -18.32 -5.99
CA SER A 72 -10.81 -17.96 -6.42
C SER A 72 -10.19 -19.07 -7.25
N TYR A 73 -9.24 -18.73 -8.12
CA TYR A 73 -8.47 -19.69 -8.91
C TYR A 73 -7.11 -19.07 -9.27
N CYS A 74 -6.12 -19.91 -9.55
CA CYS A 74 -4.75 -19.49 -9.83
C CYS A 74 -4.09 -20.46 -10.82
N ASN A 75 -3.02 -20.01 -11.49
CA ASN A 75 -2.20 -20.89 -12.31
C ASN A 75 -1.49 -21.94 -11.45
N GLU A 76 -1.87 -23.20 -11.63
CA GLU A 76 -1.32 -24.32 -10.86
C GLU A 76 0.14 -24.61 -11.18
N ALA A 77 0.74 -24.02 -12.21
CA ALA A 77 2.20 -24.11 -12.41
C ALA A 77 2.99 -23.45 -11.26
N TYR A 78 2.43 -22.41 -10.64
CA TYR A 78 3.12 -21.57 -9.65
C TYR A 78 2.53 -21.67 -8.24
N TRP A 79 1.22 -21.95 -8.16
CA TRP A 79 0.46 -21.86 -6.92
C TRP A 79 -0.36 -23.12 -6.65
N THR A 80 -0.58 -23.43 -5.38
CA THR A 80 -1.58 -24.39 -4.92
C THR A 80 -2.71 -23.59 -4.27
N ARG A 81 -3.94 -23.74 -4.77
CA ARG A 81 -5.11 -23.13 -4.14
C ARG A 81 -5.55 -23.97 -2.94
N ASN A 82 -5.59 -23.34 -1.77
CA ASN A 82 -6.06 -23.96 -0.53
C ASN A 82 -7.60 -23.93 -0.44
N GLU A 83 -8.18 -24.73 0.47
CA GLU A 83 -9.64 -24.82 0.67
C GLU A 83 -10.28 -23.48 1.02
N ASN A 84 -9.57 -22.65 1.79
CA ASN A 84 -10.00 -21.29 2.15
C ASN A 84 -9.89 -20.29 0.99
N GLY A 85 -9.42 -20.71 -0.19
CA GLY A 85 -9.28 -19.86 -1.38
C GLY A 85 -7.96 -19.08 -1.47
N GLY A 86 -7.05 -19.22 -0.51
CA GLY A 86 -5.72 -18.63 -0.58
C GLY A 86 -4.78 -19.39 -1.52
N PHE A 87 -3.73 -18.73 -2.01
CA PHE A 87 -2.75 -19.32 -2.92
C PHE A 87 -1.41 -19.50 -2.22
N GLN A 88 -0.99 -20.75 -2.09
CA GLN A 88 0.31 -21.12 -1.56
C GLN A 88 1.30 -21.28 -2.72
N GLN A 89 2.41 -20.55 -2.68
CA GLN A 89 3.48 -20.72 -3.67
C GLN A 89 3.98 -22.17 -3.65
N LYS A 90 4.15 -22.77 -4.82
CA LYS A 90 4.68 -24.13 -4.94
C LYS A 90 6.15 -24.20 -4.53
N PRO A 91 6.60 -25.33 -3.95
CA PRO A 91 8.02 -25.55 -3.67
C PRO A 91 8.87 -25.37 -4.93
N PHE A 92 10.07 -24.81 -4.76
CA PHE A 92 11.08 -24.62 -5.81
C PHE A 92 10.71 -23.66 -6.96
N VAL A 93 9.51 -23.06 -6.93
CA VAL A 93 9.16 -21.94 -7.80
C VAL A 93 9.82 -20.67 -7.26
N ARG A 94 10.38 -19.84 -8.14
CA ARG A 94 10.93 -18.54 -7.71
C ARG A 94 9.80 -17.55 -7.38
N PRO A 95 9.85 -16.86 -6.23
CA PRO A 95 8.85 -15.87 -5.83
C PRO A 95 8.58 -14.82 -6.90
N SER A 96 9.65 -14.29 -7.50
CA SER A 96 9.56 -13.31 -8.58
C SER A 96 8.84 -13.83 -9.83
N ASP A 97 9.10 -15.08 -10.23
CA ASP A 97 8.44 -15.71 -11.37
C ASP A 97 6.95 -15.94 -11.09
N ALA A 98 6.61 -16.41 -9.89
CA ALA A 98 5.22 -16.62 -9.47
C ALA A 98 4.43 -15.30 -9.44
N VAL A 99 5.02 -14.21 -8.96
CA VAL A 99 4.38 -12.88 -8.97
C VAL A 99 4.23 -12.36 -10.40
N ARG A 100 5.27 -12.48 -11.24
CA ARG A 100 5.22 -12.03 -12.64
C ARG A 100 4.17 -12.79 -13.45
N ASP A 101 4.00 -14.08 -13.20
CA ASP A 101 3.02 -14.92 -13.89
C ASP A 101 1.58 -14.39 -13.74
N ILE A 102 1.23 -13.82 -12.59
CA ILE A 102 -0.09 -13.20 -12.36
C ILE A 102 -0.37 -12.05 -13.35
N TYR A 103 0.67 -11.35 -13.77
CA TYR A 103 0.55 -10.23 -14.71
C TYR A 103 0.61 -10.68 -16.17
N VAL A 104 1.34 -11.75 -16.46
CA VAL A 104 1.51 -12.28 -17.83
C VAL A 104 0.34 -13.16 -18.24
N ASN A 105 -0.12 -14.02 -17.32
CA ASN A 105 -1.18 -15.01 -17.52
C ASN A 105 -2.41 -14.69 -16.66
N GLY A 106 -2.76 -13.42 -16.49
CA GLY A 106 -3.78 -13.00 -15.51
C GLY A 106 -5.17 -13.61 -15.75
N HIS A 107 -5.51 -14.03 -16.96
CA HIS A 107 -6.72 -14.81 -17.26
C HIS A 107 -6.80 -16.16 -16.52
N LEU A 108 -5.66 -16.70 -16.04
CA LEU A 108 -5.58 -17.89 -15.20
C LEU A 108 -5.78 -17.59 -13.70
N TYR A 109 -6.08 -16.34 -13.36
CA TYR A 109 -6.20 -15.89 -11.98
C TYR A 109 -7.53 -15.19 -11.70
N GLY A 110 -8.07 -15.46 -10.51
CA GLY A 110 -9.09 -14.63 -9.93
C GLY A 110 -9.08 -14.64 -8.42
N PHE A 111 -9.09 -13.46 -7.82
CA PHE A 111 -8.94 -13.23 -6.38
C PHE A 111 -9.67 -11.96 -5.95
N GLU A 112 -9.70 -11.69 -4.65
CA GLU A 112 -10.41 -10.55 -4.07
C GLU A 112 -9.50 -9.31 -3.91
N CYS A 113 -10.09 -8.17 -3.54
CA CYS A 113 -9.43 -6.86 -3.61
C CYS A 113 -8.25 -6.68 -2.63
N ALA A 114 -8.27 -7.25 -1.44
CA ALA A 114 -7.15 -7.21 -0.50
C ALA A 114 -5.96 -8.05 -1.00
N THR A 115 -6.20 -9.26 -1.52
CA THR A 115 -5.17 -10.07 -2.17
C THR A 115 -4.55 -9.32 -3.36
N ALA A 116 -5.37 -8.62 -4.15
CA ALA A 116 -4.89 -7.80 -5.26
C ALA A 116 -3.92 -6.70 -4.81
N VAL A 117 -4.23 -6.00 -3.71
CA VAL A 117 -3.32 -5.00 -3.12
C VAL A 117 -1.98 -5.62 -2.76
N ILE A 118 -1.98 -6.78 -2.07
CA ILE A 118 -0.73 -7.46 -1.68
C ILE A 118 0.09 -7.87 -2.91
N ILE A 119 -0.54 -8.38 -3.96
CA ILE A 119 0.14 -8.74 -5.22
C ILE A 119 0.74 -7.50 -5.90
N VAL A 120 0.00 -6.38 -5.93
CA VAL A 120 0.52 -5.10 -6.46
C VAL A 120 1.75 -4.65 -5.70
N LEU A 121 1.72 -4.72 -4.36
CA LEU A 121 2.88 -4.36 -3.54
C LEU A 121 4.07 -5.29 -3.81
N TYR A 122 3.87 -6.61 -3.90
CA TYR A 122 4.95 -7.52 -4.24
C TYR A 122 5.55 -7.24 -5.62
N LYS A 123 4.71 -7.00 -6.63
CA LYS A 123 5.18 -6.64 -7.96
C LYS A 123 5.97 -5.33 -7.94
N ALA A 124 5.49 -4.31 -7.23
CA ALA A 124 6.16 -3.03 -7.13
C ALA A 124 7.52 -3.14 -6.44
N VAL A 125 7.60 -3.91 -5.34
CA VAL A 125 8.86 -4.17 -4.66
C VAL A 125 9.81 -4.93 -5.58
N LEU A 126 9.34 -5.98 -6.25
CA LEU A 126 10.13 -6.74 -7.22
C LEU A 126 10.74 -5.85 -8.32
N GLU A 127 9.96 -4.93 -8.89
CA GLU A 127 10.45 -4.01 -9.92
C GLU A 127 11.41 -2.95 -9.36
N THR A 128 11.31 -2.63 -8.07
CA THR A 128 12.18 -1.62 -7.44
C THR A 128 13.53 -2.19 -7.01
N ILE A 129 13.55 -3.37 -6.39
CA ILE A 129 14.76 -3.96 -5.79
C ILE A 129 15.40 -5.06 -6.66
N GLY A 130 14.71 -5.47 -7.72
CA GLY A 130 15.15 -6.50 -8.64
C GLY A 130 14.94 -7.93 -8.14
N THR A 131 15.05 -8.87 -9.09
CA THR A 131 14.74 -10.30 -8.89
C THR A 131 15.57 -10.95 -7.78
N GLY A 132 16.87 -10.66 -7.70
CA GLY A 132 17.77 -11.29 -6.73
C GLY A 132 17.43 -10.92 -5.29
N ALA A 133 17.29 -9.62 -5.01
CA ALA A 133 16.90 -9.16 -3.68
C ALA A 133 15.48 -9.59 -3.31
N PHE A 134 14.53 -9.54 -4.26
CA PHE A 134 13.16 -9.98 -4.02
C PHE A 134 13.07 -11.46 -3.65
N ASP A 135 13.69 -12.36 -4.42
CA ASP A 135 13.63 -13.80 -4.15
C ASP A 135 14.30 -14.19 -2.82
N ARG A 136 15.25 -13.38 -2.32
CA ARG A 136 15.88 -13.56 -1.01
C ARG A 136 15.05 -13.04 0.14
N LEU A 137 14.32 -11.94 -0.05
CA LEU A 137 13.48 -11.33 0.98
C LEU A 137 12.17 -12.08 1.15
N PHE A 138 11.54 -12.45 0.05
CA PHE A 138 10.22 -13.06 0.05
C PHE A 138 10.34 -14.50 -0.39
N ALA A 139 10.12 -15.45 0.51
CA ALA A 139 10.13 -16.87 0.18
C ALA A 139 8.83 -17.52 0.67
N ASN A 140 8.37 -18.57 -0.03
CA ASN A 140 7.18 -19.32 0.36
C ASN A 140 5.92 -18.45 0.51
N LEU A 141 5.68 -17.60 -0.48
CA LEU A 141 4.58 -16.65 -0.48
C LEU A 141 3.23 -17.34 -0.28
N TYR A 142 2.36 -16.68 0.49
CA TYR A 142 0.97 -17.10 0.67
C TYR A 142 0.04 -15.90 0.50
N LEU A 143 -0.75 -15.93 -0.57
CA LEU A 143 -1.67 -14.87 -0.95
C LEU A 143 -3.06 -15.17 -0.41
N TYR A 144 -3.52 -14.39 0.57
CA TYR A 144 -4.85 -14.53 1.16
C TYR A 144 -5.25 -13.29 1.95
N SER A 145 -6.23 -12.53 1.46
CA SER A 145 -6.65 -11.27 2.09
C SER A 145 -5.43 -10.35 2.30
N TRP A 146 -5.34 -9.73 3.46
CA TRP A 146 -4.21 -8.92 3.89
C TRP A 146 -3.03 -9.72 4.47
N ARG A 147 -3.04 -11.07 4.40
CA ARG A 147 -1.87 -11.85 4.82
C ARG A 147 -0.73 -11.59 3.84
N HIS A 148 0.42 -11.26 4.41
CA HIS A 148 1.65 -10.99 3.69
C HIS A 148 2.84 -11.52 4.49
N ASP A 149 3.95 -11.72 3.79
CA ASP A 149 5.27 -11.92 4.36
C ASP A 149 5.65 -10.72 5.23
N SER A 150 6.21 -11.00 6.41
CA SER A 150 6.58 -9.98 7.40
C SER A 150 7.59 -8.95 6.88
N ASP A 151 8.36 -9.28 5.85
CA ASP A 151 9.35 -8.39 5.25
C ASP A 151 8.68 -7.34 4.33
N LEU A 152 7.36 -7.39 4.08
CA LEU A 152 6.67 -6.31 3.35
C LEU A 152 6.39 -5.08 4.23
N ARG A 153 6.20 -5.28 5.54
CA ARG A 153 5.93 -4.27 6.59
C ARG A 153 5.03 -3.11 6.17
N LEU A 154 3.73 -3.23 6.45
CA LEU A 154 2.77 -2.17 6.17
C LEU A 154 2.63 -1.16 7.32
N ILE A 155 2.63 0.13 6.95
CA ILE A 155 2.33 1.26 7.83
C ILE A 155 0.96 1.79 7.45
N THR A 156 0.11 2.07 8.44
CA THR A 156 -1.15 2.78 8.26
C THR A 156 -1.11 4.08 9.05
N THR A 157 -1.33 5.21 8.39
CA THR A 157 -1.53 6.51 9.03
C THR A 157 -3.03 6.79 9.13
N TYR A 158 -3.46 7.34 10.26
CA TYR A 158 -4.84 7.75 10.50
C TYR A 158 -4.94 9.28 10.62
N GLY A 159 -6.08 9.83 10.18
CA GLY A 159 -6.39 11.26 10.17
C GLY A 159 -6.37 11.87 8.77
N GLU A 160 -6.77 13.14 8.66
CA GLU A 160 -6.82 13.92 7.41
C GLU A 160 -5.42 14.33 6.91
N GLN A 161 -4.52 13.36 6.75
CA GLN A 161 -3.19 13.60 6.19
C GLN A 161 -3.22 13.52 4.66
N ASP A 162 -2.25 14.19 4.04
CA ASP A 162 -2.03 14.09 2.61
C ASP A 162 -1.82 12.63 2.20
N SER A 163 -2.51 12.20 1.14
CA SER A 163 -2.25 10.94 0.45
C SER A 163 -1.55 11.18 -0.88
N PHE A 164 -0.63 10.30 -1.22
CA PHE A 164 0.22 10.39 -2.39
C PHE A 164 -0.01 9.21 -3.33
N PRO A 165 0.33 9.33 -4.62
CA PRO A 165 0.37 8.18 -5.52
C PRO A 165 1.15 7.01 -4.89
N GLY A 166 0.60 5.81 -5.04
CA GLY A 166 1.09 4.58 -4.42
C GLY A 166 0.52 4.29 -3.02
N ASP A 167 -0.19 5.22 -2.38
CA ASP A 167 -0.90 4.93 -1.14
C ASP A 167 -2.12 4.04 -1.39
N ILE A 168 -2.39 3.13 -0.46
CA ILE A 168 -3.59 2.32 -0.40
C ILE A 168 -4.59 2.99 0.53
N LEU A 169 -5.77 3.27 0.01
CA LEU A 169 -6.87 3.92 0.72
C LEU A 169 -8.06 2.96 0.80
N TYR A 170 -9.05 3.32 1.62
CA TYR A 170 -10.26 2.52 1.77
C TYR A 170 -11.52 3.37 1.60
N PHE A 171 -12.35 3.00 0.63
CA PHE A 171 -13.70 3.53 0.49
C PHE A 171 -14.65 2.64 1.28
N LYS A 172 -15.25 3.16 2.35
CA LYS A 172 -16.19 2.41 3.17
C LYS A 172 -17.60 2.55 2.62
N ASN A 173 -18.34 1.43 2.58
CA ASN A 173 -19.79 1.41 2.35
C ASN A 173 -20.49 1.02 3.66
N PRO A 174 -20.88 2.00 4.50
CA PRO A 174 -21.38 1.73 5.85
C PRO A 174 -22.72 0.98 5.86
N ASP A 175 -23.50 1.16 4.80
CA ASP A 175 -24.89 0.72 4.69
C ASP A 175 -25.06 -0.37 3.61
N VAL A 176 -24.00 -1.16 3.39
CA VAL A 176 -24.00 -2.29 2.45
C VAL A 176 -25.18 -3.25 2.71
N ASP A 177 -25.72 -3.80 1.63
CA ASP A 177 -26.69 -4.89 1.70
C ASP A 177 -26.04 -6.12 2.40
N PRO A 178 -26.61 -6.63 3.51
CA PRO A 178 -26.08 -7.81 4.21
C PRO A 178 -25.95 -9.07 3.35
N GLU A 179 -26.67 -9.16 2.23
CA GLU A 179 -26.54 -10.28 1.28
C GLU A 179 -25.39 -10.08 0.27
N MET A 180 -24.78 -8.90 0.23
CA MET A 180 -23.74 -8.50 -0.73
C MET A 180 -22.49 -7.95 -0.02
N MET A 181 -22.06 -8.60 1.07
CA MET A 181 -20.97 -8.13 1.93
C MET A 181 -19.61 -7.93 1.22
N GLU A 182 -19.41 -8.48 0.01
CA GLU A 182 -18.28 -8.13 -0.84
C GLU A 182 -18.22 -6.65 -1.24
N TRP A 183 -19.33 -5.91 -1.12
CA TRP A 183 -19.44 -4.48 -1.42
C TRP A 183 -19.40 -3.58 -0.16
N GLN A 184 -18.96 -4.11 0.99
CA GLN A 184 -18.84 -3.35 2.24
C GLN A 184 -17.78 -2.23 2.18
N GLY A 185 -16.96 -2.24 1.13
CA GLY A 185 -16.03 -1.18 0.80
C GLY A 185 -15.10 -1.63 -0.32
N GLU A 186 -14.11 -0.79 -0.60
CA GLU A 186 -13.09 -1.07 -1.61
C GLU A 186 -11.73 -0.59 -1.13
N ASN A 187 -10.74 -1.51 -1.21
CA ASN A 187 -9.34 -1.14 -1.11
C ASN A 187 -8.91 -0.53 -2.45
N ALA A 188 -8.38 0.69 -2.43
CA ALA A 188 -8.08 1.44 -3.64
C ALA A 188 -6.65 2.02 -3.61
N ILE A 189 -5.88 1.80 -4.67
CA ILE A 189 -4.54 2.36 -4.80
C ILE A 189 -4.63 3.70 -5.50
N LYS A 190 -4.11 4.76 -4.88
CA LYS A 190 -4.07 6.10 -5.47
C LYS A 190 -3.07 6.13 -6.62
N LEU A 191 -3.54 6.49 -7.81
CA LEU A 191 -2.71 6.60 -9.01
C LEU A 191 -2.25 8.03 -9.25
N GLN A 192 -3.14 8.99 -8.99
CA GLN A 192 -2.89 10.43 -9.07
C GLN A 192 -3.98 11.18 -8.27
N THR A 193 -4.06 12.51 -8.44
CA THR A 193 -5.17 13.30 -7.91
C THR A 193 -6.49 12.77 -8.45
N ASP A 194 -7.40 12.42 -7.54
CA ASP A 194 -8.74 11.89 -7.82
C ASP A 194 -8.78 10.75 -8.86
N LEU A 195 -7.79 9.85 -8.80
CA LEU A 195 -7.79 8.64 -9.63
C LEU A 195 -7.22 7.47 -8.85
N TYR A 196 -7.94 6.37 -8.88
CA TYR A 196 -7.70 5.21 -8.04
C TYR A 196 -7.90 3.92 -8.81
N PHE A 197 -7.12 2.90 -8.51
CA PHE A 197 -7.33 1.53 -8.95
C PHE A 197 -7.99 0.74 -7.82
N GLY A 198 -9.18 0.19 -8.07
CA GLY A 198 -9.82 -0.81 -7.21
C GLY A 198 -10.01 -2.13 -7.96
N HIS A 199 -9.58 -3.25 -7.42
CA HIS A 199 -9.66 -4.54 -8.12
C HIS A 199 -11.11 -5.05 -8.19
N GLY A 200 -11.65 -5.16 -9.40
CA GLY A 200 -13.07 -5.47 -9.66
C GLY A 200 -13.90 -4.22 -9.97
N ILE A 201 -13.53 -3.07 -9.41
CA ILE A 201 -14.13 -1.76 -9.76
C ILE A 201 -13.46 -1.15 -11.00
N GLY A 202 -12.17 -1.34 -11.15
CA GLY A 202 -11.30 -0.76 -12.17
C GLY A 202 -10.72 0.60 -11.77
N ILE A 203 -10.17 1.30 -12.76
CA ILE A 203 -9.61 2.64 -12.56
C ILE A 203 -10.73 3.68 -12.63
N LYS A 204 -10.97 4.40 -11.52
CA LYS A 204 -12.02 5.42 -11.38
C LYS A 204 -11.58 6.56 -10.48
N ASN A 205 -12.28 7.69 -10.57
CA ASN A 205 -12.22 8.76 -9.58
C ASN A 205 -13.02 8.38 -8.31
N ALA A 206 -12.92 9.19 -7.26
CA ALA A 206 -13.57 8.92 -5.97
C ALA A 206 -15.09 8.79 -6.12
N GLU A 207 -15.72 9.72 -6.85
CA GLU A 207 -17.16 9.70 -7.12
C GLU A 207 -17.59 8.42 -7.84
N GLY A 208 -16.79 7.96 -8.81
CA GLY A 208 -17.05 6.74 -9.55
C GLY A 208 -16.99 5.47 -8.68
N ILE A 209 -16.08 5.42 -7.70
CA ILE A 209 -16.01 4.33 -6.72
C ILE A 209 -17.22 4.39 -5.78
N ILE A 210 -17.48 5.56 -5.19
CA ILE A 210 -18.62 5.79 -4.27
C ILE A 210 -19.94 5.44 -4.96
N THR A 211 -20.12 5.84 -6.21
CA THR A 211 -21.33 5.53 -7.00
C THR A 211 -21.51 4.02 -7.18
N LYS A 212 -20.43 3.26 -7.41
CA LYS A 212 -20.51 1.79 -7.51
C LYS A 212 -20.90 1.18 -6.17
N LEU A 213 -20.24 1.56 -5.08
CA LEU A 213 -20.56 1.06 -3.74
C LEU A 213 -22.01 1.37 -3.33
N ASN A 214 -22.48 2.60 -3.60
CA ASN A 214 -23.83 3.06 -3.24
C ASN A 214 -24.96 2.27 -3.92
N ARG A 215 -24.69 1.57 -5.04
CA ARG A 215 -25.65 0.70 -5.73
C ARG A 215 -25.91 -0.62 -5.00
N HIS A 216 -25.05 -0.97 -4.04
CA HIS A 216 -25.10 -2.21 -3.27
C HIS A 216 -25.41 -1.95 -1.79
N ARG A 217 -26.14 -0.87 -1.50
CA ARG A 217 -26.64 -0.55 -0.16
C ARG A 217 -27.97 -1.24 0.10
N LYS A 218 -28.28 -1.46 1.37
CA LYS A 218 -29.61 -1.95 1.80
C LYS A 218 -30.73 -1.02 1.31
N PRO A 219 -31.94 -1.54 1.02
CA PRO A 219 -33.07 -0.74 0.56
C PRO A 219 -33.38 0.45 1.49
N GLY A 220 -33.64 1.61 0.90
CA GLY A 220 -33.98 2.83 1.64
C GLY A 220 -32.80 3.57 2.29
N SER A 221 -31.55 3.09 2.12
CA SER A 221 -30.37 3.76 2.67
C SER A 221 -30.16 5.18 2.12
N THR A 222 -29.93 6.13 3.04
CA THR A 222 -29.50 7.51 2.73
C THR A 222 -28.03 7.76 3.06
N GLU A 223 -27.33 6.82 3.68
CA GLU A 223 -25.92 6.97 4.07
C GLU A 223 -25.00 6.58 2.91
N SER A 224 -24.23 7.53 2.38
CA SER A 224 -23.33 7.29 1.24
C SER A 224 -22.05 6.59 1.69
N ALA A 225 -21.49 5.78 0.80
CA ALA A 225 -20.09 5.39 0.86
C ALA A 225 -19.17 6.63 0.84
N TYR A 226 -18.01 6.51 1.48
CA TYR A 226 -17.06 7.61 1.65
C TYR A 226 -15.62 7.10 1.79
N LEU A 227 -14.64 7.95 1.48
CA LEU A 227 -13.23 7.66 1.68
C LEU A 227 -12.88 7.81 3.16
N LEU A 228 -12.25 6.79 3.76
CA LEU A 228 -11.75 6.89 5.13
C LEU A 228 -10.53 7.83 5.20
N PRO A 229 -10.38 8.59 6.29
CA PRO A 229 -9.18 9.41 6.54
C PRO A 229 -8.03 8.51 7.04
N GLU A 230 -7.59 7.59 6.20
CA GLU A 230 -6.45 6.71 6.46
C GLU A 230 -5.70 6.39 5.17
N ALA A 231 -4.40 6.16 5.28
CA ALA A 231 -3.56 5.72 4.18
C ALA A 231 -2.64 4.59 4.64
N THR A 232 -2.54 3.54 3.84
CA THR A 232 -1.63 2.41 4.07
C THR A 232 -0.57 2.38 2.99
N TYR A 233 0.69 2.16 3.36
CA TYR A 233 1.82 2.08 2.43
C TYR A 233 2.92 1.17 2.99
N PRO A 234 3.80 0.60 2.15
CA PRO A 234 4.91 -0.20 2.63
C PRO A 234 5.95 0.66 3.35
N ASN A 235 6.67 0.08 4.30
CA ASN A 235 7.77 0.75 4.97
C ASN A 235 8.97 0.89 4.02
N PHE A 236 9.03 2.03 3.31
CA PHE A 236 10.06 2.33 2.32
C PHE A 236 11.49 2.20 2.88
N PHE A 237 11.73 2.80 4.05
CA PHE A 237 13.04 2.77 4.71
C PHE A 237 13.50 1.35 5.06
N TYR A 238 12.58 0.52 5.54
CA TYR A 238 12.90 -0.87 5.84
C TYR A 238 13.20 -1.65 4.56
N LEU A 239 12.39 -1.51 3.51
CA LEU A 239 12.58 -2.24 2.25
C LEU A 239 13.88 -1.85 1.55
N GLU A 240 14.26 -0.58 1.60
CA GLU A 240 15.55 -0.08 1.14
C GLU A 240 16.69 -0.84 1.85
N GLN A 241 16.74 -0.75 3.18
CA GLN A 241 17.77 -1.44 3.96
C GLN A 241 17.77 -2.95 3.76
N ALA A 242 16.60 -3.58 3.74
CA ALA A 242 16.49 -5.03 3.60
C ALA A 242 17.01 -5.51 2.23
N ALA A 243 16.81 -4.70 1.18
CA ALA A 243 17.35 -4.97 -0.14
C ALA A 243 18.89 -4.91 -0.16
N PHE A 244 19.51 -3.96 0.55
CA PHE A 244 20.96 -3.75 0.55
C PHE A 244 21.74 -4.56 1.61
N LEU A 245 21.16 -4.80 2.79
CA LEU A 245 21.83 -5.47 3.91
C LEU A 245 22.01 -6.99 3.69
N ARG A 246 21.09 -7.64 2.95
CA ARG A 246 21.21 -9.07 2.66
C ARG A 246 22.10 -9.40 1.44
N ASP A 247 22.64 -8.40 0.75
CA ASP A 247 23.83 -8.57 -0.11
C ASP A 247 25.15 -8.46 0.69
N THR A 248 25.09 -7.87 1.89
CA THR A 248 26.25 -7.60 2.75
C THR A 248 26.30 -8.44 4.02
N GLU A 249 25.50 -9.52 4.18
CA GLU A 249 25.71 -10.56 5.20
C GLU A 249 26.95 -11.45 4.92
N SER A 250 28.05 -10.81 4.54
CA SER A 250 29.42 -11.14 4.97
C SER A 250 29.99 -10.10 5.96
N ALA A 251 29.22 -9.10 6.42
CA ALA A 251 29.70 -8.05 7.30
C ALA A 251 28.59 -7.47 8.20
N ALA A 252 28.48 -8.09 9.40
CA ALA A 252 28.05 -7.52 10.67
C ALA A 252 26.63 -6.96 10.84
N ALA A 253 25.92 -7.58 11.79
CA ALA A 253 24.64 -7.16 12.33
C ALA A 253 24.64 -5.73 12.89
N LEU A 254 23.68 -4.92 12.47
CA LEU A 254 23.36 -3.64 13.11
C LEU A 254 22.06 -3.76 13.90
N SER A 255 22.20 -3.59 15.21
CA SER A 255 21.13 -3.45 16.19
C SER A 255 20.38 -2.13 15.98
N LEU A 256 19.09 -2.21 15.69
CA LEU A 256 18.18 -1.06 15.70
C LEU A 256 17.81 -0.72 17.15
N GLY A 257 18.30 0.42 17.64
CA GLY A 257 17.79 1.07 18.85
C GLY A 257 16.45 1.76 18.59
N PRO A 258 15.67 2.07 19.64
CA PRO A 258 14.39 2.75 19.48
C PRO A 258 14.61 4.21 19.05
N SER A 259 14.07 4.59 17.88
CA SER A 259 13.99 5.99 17.48
C SER A 259 12.95 6.70 18.35
N THR A 260 13.40 7.73 19.05
CA THR A 260 12.59 8.65 19.87
C THR A 260 11.39 9.19 19.10
N GLY A 261 10.19 9.02 19.67
CA GLY A 261 8.93 9.50 19.10
C GLY A 261 8.95 11.02 18.91
N ALA A 262 8.55 11.46 17.71
CA ALA A 262 8.14 12.84 17.50
C ALA A 262 6.96 13.14 18.42
N ALA A 263 7.07 14.21 19.21
CA ALA A 263 5.98 14.69 20.05
C ALA A 263 4.70 14.86 19.20
N GLY A 264 3.58 14.27 19.64
CA GLY A 264 2.28 14.37 18.97
C GLY A 264 1.84 13.19 18.09
N ARG A 265 2.54 12.05 18.10
CA ARG A 265 2.11 10.83 17.40
C ARG A 265 2.12 9.59 18.29
N ILE A 266 1.04 8.82 18.27
CA ILE A 266 0.98 7.49 18.91
C ILE A 266 1.32 6.44 17.85
N VAL A 267 2.29 5.59 18.13
CA VAL A 267 2.64 4.44 17.29
C VAL A 267 2.13 3.18 17.97
N ALA A 268 1.24 2.45 17.31
CA ALA A 268 0.74 1.16 17.78
C ALA A 268 1.11 0.07 16.78
N ARG A 269 1.45 -1.13 17.25
CA ARG A 269 1.66 -2.29 16.40
C ARG A 269 0.60 -3.34 16.71
N ILE A 270 -0.25 -3.64 15.74
CA ILE A 270 -1.31 -4.65 15.87
C ILE A 270 -1.07 -5.72 14.79
N GLY A 271 -0.60 -6.88 15.23
CA GLY A 271 -0.17 -7.96 14.34
C GLY A 271 0.96 -7.51 13.40
N TRP A 272 0.73 -7.60 12.09
CA TRP A 272 1.69 -7.28 11.03
C TRP A 272 1.67 -5.81 10.60
N ARG A 273 0.82 -4.97 11.20
CA ARG A 273 0.66 -3.56 10.83
C ARG A 273 1.16 -2.62 11.92
N THR A 274 1.79 -1.55 11.49
CA THR A 274 2.14 -0.41 12.35
C THR A 274 1.17 0.74 12.07
N GLY A 275 0.35 1.09 13.04
CA GLY A 275 -0.54 2.25 13.01
C GLY A 275 0.14 3.50 13.58
N ILE A 276 0.01 4.62 12.89
CA ILE A 276 0.47 5.93 13.36
C ILE A 276 -0.76 6.85 13.46
N TYR A 277 -1.07 7.29 14.67
CA TYR A 277 -2.19 8.17 14.97
C TYR A 277 -1.68 9.60 15.19
N ALA A 278 -2.30 10.56 14.51
CA ALA A 278 -2.11 11.97 14.85
C ALA A 278 -2.84 12.27 16.17
N VAL A 279 -2.13 12.85 17.15
CA VAL A 279 -2.73 13.35 18.38
C VAL A 279 -2.91 14.85 18.25
N THR A 280 -4.14 15.31 18.10
CA THR A 280 -4.49 16.72 18.34
C THR A 280 -4.57 16.94 19.85
N PHE A 281 -3.58 17.62 20.40
CA PHE A 281 -3.70 18.16 21.75
C PHE A 281 -4.69 19.32 21.69
N PHE A 282 -5.87 19.16 22.30
CA PHE A 282 -6.68 20.32 22.67
C PHE A 282 -5.92 21.05 23.76
N SER A 283 -5.56 22.31 23.52
CA SER A 283 -5.10 23.23 24.56
C SER A 283 -6.20 23.32 25.62
N SER A 284 -5.83 23.17 26.89
CA SER A 284 -6.73 23.30 28.03
C SER A 284 -7.16 24.75 28.32
N GLU A 285 -7.04 25.67 27.35
CA GLU A 285 -7.37 27.09 27.53
C GLU A 285 -8.83 27.43 27.15
N ASP A 286 -9.57 26.54 26.50
CA ASP A 286 -10.96 26.80 26.08
C ASP A 286 -12.03 26.38 27.12
N CYS A 287 -11.64 25.94 28.32
CA CYS A 287 -12.61 25.39 29.29
C CYS A 287 -13.02 26.33 30.44
N CYS A 288 -12.55 27.59 30.48
CA CYS A 288 -12.88 28.53 31.57
C CYS A 288 -12.99 29.99 31.11
N GLN A 289 -13.90 30.31 30.17
CA GLN A 289 -14.45 31.67 30.07
C GLN A 289 -15.93 31.60 29.67
N ASP A 290 -16.78 31.30 30.64
CA ASP A 290 -18.15 31.83 30.73
C ASP A 290 -18.66 31.60 32.14
N GLY A 291 -18.60 32.65 32.95
CA GLY A 291 -18.98 32.63 34.36
C GLY A 291 -18.61 33.95 35.04
N GLY A 292 -19.40 35.00 34.79
CA GLY A 292 -19.28 36.32 35.41
C GLY A 292 -20.16 37.36 34.74
#